data_AF-A0A2W6DV71-F1
#
_entry.id   AF-A0A2W6DV71-F1
#
_cell.length_a   1.000
_cell.length_b   1.000
_cell.length_c   1.000
_cell.angle_alpha   90.00
_cell.angle_beta   90.00
_cell.angle_gamma   90.00
#
_symmetry.space_group_name_H-M   'P 1'
#
loop_
_entity.id
_entity.type
_entity.pdbx_description
1 polymer ?
#
loop_
_entity_poly.entity_id
_entity_poly.type
_entity_poly.pdbx_seq_one_letter_code
_entity_poly.pdbx_strand_id
1 'polypeptide(L)'
;MRILPVSGDYEPTVGQMNHYRRAVDGQQPGDPARAARIITEIARLDEPPLRLLLGSDALRIAGESAQARTAEAAEWAAVSRSADFGAERQPPLPATSAGPAGQLP
;
A
#
# COMPACT_ATOMS: atom_id res chain seq x y z
N MET A 1 4.93 20.28 -15.66
CA MET A 1 5.07 20.51 -14.19
C MET A 1 6.26 21.44 -13.90
N ARG A 2 6.25 22.27 -12.82
CA ARG A 2 7.44 23.05 -12.39
C ARG A 2 8.16 22.33 -11.26
N ILE A 3 9.39 21.86 -11.51
CA ILE A 3 10.26 21.24 -10.49
C ILE A 3 11.29 22.27 -10.03
N LEU A 4 11.45 22.42 -8.72
CA LEU A 4 12.41 23.34 -8.11
C LEU A 4 13.82 22.72 -8.07
N PRO A 5 14.89 23.55 -8.11
CA PRO A 5 16.25 23.07 -7.97
C PRO A 5 16.48 22.38 -6.61
N VAL A 6 17.25 21.30 -6.63
CA VAL A 6 17.60 20.48 -5.46
C VAL A 6 19.03 20.82 -5.05
N SER A 7 19.32 20.88 -3.74
CA SER A 7 20.69 21.06 -3.26
C SER A 7 21.49 19.76 -3.43
N GLY A 8 22.82 19.88 -3.58
CA GLY A 8 23.69 18.74 -3.89
C GLY A 8 23.51 17.52 -2.97
N ASP A 9 23.29 17.74 -1.67
CA ASP A 9 23.11 16.66 -0.68
C ASP A 9 21.84 15.82 -0.91
N TYR A 10 20.83 16.37 -1.58
CA TYR A 10 19.57 15.69 -1.88
C TYR A 10 19.48 15.20 -3.33
N GLU A 11 20.51 15.43 -4.14
CA GLU A 11 20.55 14.97 -5.54
C GLU A 11 20.40 13.44 -5.67
N PRO A 12 21.05 12.61 -4.83
CA PRO A 12 20.91 11.15 -4.92
C PRO A 12 19.50 10.62 -4.63
N THR A 13 18.62 11.42 -4.02
CA THR A 13 17.27 11.00 -3.64
C THR A 13 16.21 11.83 -4.36
N VAL A 14 16.07 13.11 -3.97
CA VAL A 14 15.09 14.05 -4.53
C VAL A 14 15.43 14.39 -5.98
N GLY A 15 16.72 14.56 -6.31
CA GLY A 15 17.18 14.76 -7.68
C GLY A 15 16.78 13.59 -8.58
N GLN A 16 17.10 12.36 -8.17
CA GLN A 16 16.71 11.14 -8.89
C GLN A 16 15.19 11.01 -9.09
N MET A 17 14.39 11.26 -8.04
CA MET A 17 12.93 11.26 -8.13
C MET A 17 12.41 12.35 -9.09
N ASN A 18 13.04 13.53 -9.10
CA ASN A 18 12.70 14.62 -10.03
C ASN A 18 13.05 14.26 -11.48
N HIS A 19 14.13 13.52 -11.72
CA HIS A 19 14.46 12.97 -13.04
C HIS A 19 13.43 11.96 -13.50
N TYR A 20 13.05 11.01 -12.64
CA TYR A 20 11.99 10.05 -12.93
C TYR A 20 10.69 10.77 -13.28
N ARG A 21 10.23 11.70 -12.44
CA ARG A 21 9.02 12.50 -12.66
C ARG A 21 9.02 13.26 -13.99
N ARG A 22 10.17 13.81 -14.42
CA ARG A 22 10.32 14.43 -15.74
C ARG A 22 10.17 13.42 -16.86
N ALA A 23 10.76 12.22 -16.71
CA ALA A 23 10.69 11.17 -17.72
C ALA A 23 9.26 10.62 -17.90
N VAL A 24 8.45 10.63 -16.84
CA VAL A 24 7.07 10.11 -16.87
C VAL A 24 5.99 11.22 -16.96
N ASP A 25 6.36 12.50 -17.07
CA ASP A 25 5.40 13.61 -17.23
C ASP A 25 4.63 13.43 -18.55
N GLY A 26 3.30 13.33 -18.47
CA GLY A 26 2.45 13.02 -19.64
C GLY A 26 2.39 11.55 -20.07
N GLN A 27 3.17 10.65 -19.45
CA GLN A 27 3.11 9.20 -19.68
C GLN A 27 2.59 8.43 -18.46
N GLN A 28 1.92 9.13 -17.55
CA GLN A 28 1.30 8.49 -16.39
C GLN A 28 0.27 7.45 -16.88
N PRO A 29 0.27 6.22 -16.35
CA PRO A 29 -0.71 5.21 -16.74
C PRO A 29 -2.15 5.59 -16.37
N GLY A 30 -2.33 6.55 -15.46
CA GLY A 30 -3.64 7.06 -15.03
C GLY A 30 -4.06 8.36 -15.72
N ASP A 31 -5.37 8.61 -15.74
CA ASP A 31 -5.98 9.87 -16.17
C ASP A 31 -6.27 10.76 -14.96
N PRO A 32 -5.49 11.83 -14.71
CA PRO A 32 -5.67 12.70 -13.55
C PRO A 32 -6.98 13.49 -13.60
N ALA A 33 -7.51 13.81 -14.79
CA ALA A 33 -8.79 14.49 -14.92
C ALA A 33 -9.94 13.56 -14.52
N ARG A 34 -9.86 12.28 -14.90
CA ARG A 34 -10.82 11.26 -14.44
C ARG A 34 -10.72 11.01 -12.93
N ALA A 35 -9.51 10.94 -12.38
CA ALA A 35 -9.30 10.79 -10.94
C ALA A 35 -9.93 11.94 -10.14
N ALA A 36 -9.74 13.19 -10.58
CA ALA A 36 -10.34 14.36 -9.93
C ALA A 36 -11.89 14.31 -9.95
N ARG A 37 -12.50 13.88 -11.06
CA ARG A 37 -13.95 13.70 -11.14
C ARG A 37 -14.44 12.65 -10.15
N ILE A 38 -13.79 11.48 -10.10
CA ILE A 38 -14.15 10.40 -9.16
C ILE A 38 -14.10 10.89 -7.71
N ILE A 39 -13.04 11.60 -7.33
CA ILE A 39 -12.90 12.16 -5.97
C ILE A 39 -14.05 13.13 -5.66
N THR A 40 -14.40 13.99 -6.61
CA THR A 40 -15.46 14.99 -6.44
C THR A 40 -16.84 14.33 -6.27
N GLU A 41 -17.13 13.28 -7.05
CA GLU A 41 -18.36 12.51 -6.93
C GLU A 41 -18.45 11.79 -5.57
N ILE A 42 -17.35 11.17 -5.14
CA ILE A 42 -17.31 10.46 -3.86
C ILE A 42 -17.49 11.41 -2.67
N ALA A 43 -16.93 12.62 -2.75
CA ALA A 43 -17.08 13.63 -1.70
C ALA A 43 -18.53 14.12 -1.52
N ARG A 44 -19.43 13.81 -2.47
CA ARG A 44 -20.86 14.13 -2.39
C ARG A 44 -21.74 12.97 -1.90
N LEU A 45 -21.15 11.80 -1.64
CA LEU A 45 -21.89 10.67 -1.07
C LEU A 45 -22.24 10.96 0.40
N ASP A 46 -23.42 10.54 0.83
CA ASP A 46 -23.82 10.62 2.23
C ASP A 46 -22.92 9.75 3.11
N GLU A 47 -22.49 8.60 2.59
CA GLU A 47 -21.58 7.66 3.25
C GLU A 47 -20.38 7.34 2.33
N PRO A 48 -19.35 8.20 2.30
CA PRO A 48 -18.17 7.97 1.48
C PRO A 48 -17.29 6.84 2.05
N PRO A 49 -16.58 6.07 1.20
CA PRO A 49 -15.63 5.08 1.68
C PRO A 49 -14.45 5.76 2.40
N LEU A 50 -13.98 5.14 3.49
CA LEU A 50 -12.82 5.62 4.23
C LEU A 50 -11.53 5.63 3.40
N ARG A 51 -11.39 4.67 2.47
CA ARG A 51 -10.23 4.53 1.59
C ARG A 51 -10.69 4.17 0.18
N LEU A 52 -10.18 4.91 -0.80
CA LEU A 52 -10.41 4.67 -2.22
C LEU A 52 -9.07 4.41 -2.92
N LEU A 53 -8.98 3.29 -3.63
CA LEU A 53 -7.83 2.96 -4.47
C LEU A 53 -8.10 3.48 -5.89
N LEU A 54 -7.19 4.28 -6.42
CA LEU A 54 -7.28 4.88 -7.75
C LEU A 54 -6.19 4.32 -8.66
N GLY A 55 -6.61 3.60 -9.70
CA GLY A 55 -5.72 2.94 -10.66
C GLY A 55 -5.63 1.43 -10.45
N SER A 56 -5.38 0.70 -11.55
CA SER A 56 -5.30 -0.76 -11.56
C SER A 56 -4.15 -1.30 -10.71
N ASP A 57 -2.99 -0.64 -10.73
CA ASP A 57 -1.85 -1.05 -9.92
C ASP A 57 -2.09 -0.86 -8.43
N ALA A 58 -2.69 0.27 -8.04
CA ALA A 58 -3.07 0.52 -6.66
C ALA A 58 -4.04 -0.55 -6.15
N LEU A 59 -5.04 -0.92 -6.97
CA LEU A 59 -5.99 -1.99 -6.66
C LEU A 59 -5.30 -3.35 -6.52
N ARG A 60 -4.43 -3.70 -7.48
CA ARG A 60 -3.70 -4.98 -7.52
C ARG A 60 -2.79 -5.13 -6.30
N ILE A 61 -1.91 -4.16 -6.05
CA ILE A 61 -0.93 -4.19 -4.94
C ILE A 61 -1.64 -4.25 -3.59
N ALA A 62 -2.70 -3.44 -3.40
CA ALA A 62 -3.45 -3.46 -2.15
C ALA A 62 -4.18 -4.79 -1.94
N GLY A 63 -4.73 -5.37 -3.02
CA GLY A 63 -5.37 -6.69 -3.01
C GLY A 63 -4.41 -7.80 -2.63
N GLU A 64 -3.26 -7.88 -3.30
CA GLU A 64 -2.19 -8.83 -2.98
C GLU A 64 -1.74 -8.70 -1.52
N SER A 65 -1.52 -7.46 -1.06
CA SER A 65 -1.12 -7.18 0.33
C SER A 65 -2.19 -7.60 1.35
N ALA A 66 -3.48 -7.38 1.05
CA ALA A 66 -4.57 -7.78 1.92
C ALA A 66 -4.74 -9.30 1.99
N GLN A 67 -4.56 -9.98 0.86
CA GLN A 67 -4.57 -11.44 0.78
C GLN A 67 -3.43 -12.04 1.59
N ALA A 68 -2.20 -11.51 1.44
CA ALA A 68 -1.04 -11.96 2.21
C ALA A 68 -1.27 -11.84 3.72
N ARG A 69 -1.76 -10.67 4.19
CA ARG A 69 -2.09 -10.46 5.60
C ARG A 69 -3.19 -11.40 6.10
N THR A 70 -4.21 -11.64 5.29
CA THR A 70 -5.30 -12.58 5.64
C THR A 70 -4.78 -14.01 5.76
N ALA A 71 -3.93 -14.44 4.82
CA ALA A 71 -3.34 -15.77 4.83
C ALA A 71 -2.44 -15.98 6.06
N GLU A 72 -1.58 -15.00 6.37
CA GLU A 72 -0.75 -15.02 7.58
C GLU A 72 -1.62 -15.05 8.85
N ALA A 73 -2.64 -14.20 8.95
CA ALA A 73 -3.55 -14.22 10.10
C ALA A 73 -4.26 -15.58 10.26
N ALA A 74 -4.62 -16.25 9.16
CA ALA A 74 -5.21 -17.58 9.19
C ALA A 74 -4.21 -18.66 9.65
N GLU A 75 -2.97 -18.61 9.16
CA GLU A 75 -1.87 -19.50 9.57
C GLU A 75 -1.62 -19.40 11.08
N TRP A 76 -1.64 -18.18 11.63
CA TRP A 76 -1.35 -17.91 13.04
C TRP A 76 -2.58 -17.94 13.96
N ALA A 77 -3.77 -18.22 13.43
CA ALA A 77 -5.03 -18.04 14.15
C ALA A 77 -5.12 -18.85 15.45
N ALA A 78 -4.58 -20.07 15.48
CA ALA A 78 -4.57 -20.91 16.68
C ALA A 78 -3.65 -20.36 17.78
N VAL A 79 -2.47 -19.86 17.40
CA VAL A 79 -1.53 -19.21 18.33
C VAL A 79 -2.17 -17.93 18.89
N SER A 80 -2.77 -17.10 18.03
CA SER A 80 -3.44 -15.87 18.45
C SER A 80 -4.56 -16.13 19.47
N ARG A 81 -5.41 -17.14 19.24
CA ARG A 81 -6.47 -17.52 20.20
C ARG A 81 -5.94 -18.09 21.51
N SER A 82 -4.75 -18.69 21.51
CA SER A 82 -4.16 -19.21 22.74
C SER A 82 -3.71 -18.12 23.73
N ALA A 83 -3.72 -16.85 23.30
CA ALA A 83 -3.48 -15.71 24.18
C ALA A 83 -4.73 -15.25 24.97
N ASP A 84 -5.90 -15.84 24.72
CA ASP A 84 -7.12 -15.53 25.47
C ASP A 84 -6.99 -15.95 26.95
N PHE A 85 -7.63 -15.18 27.84
CA PHE A 85 -7.64 -15.50 29.26
C PHE A 85 -8.35 -16.84 29.50
N GLY A 86 -7.66 -17.78 30.15
CA GLY A 86 -8.17 -19.14 30.40
C GLY A 86 -7.84 -20.16 29.30
N ALA A 87 -7.08 -19.79 28.26
CA ALA A 87 -6.54 -20.77 27.33
C ALA A 87 -5.58 -21.74 28.05
N GLU A 88 -5.80 -23.04 27.87
CA GLU A 88 -5.09 -24.07 28.64
C GLU A 88 -3.61 -24.23 28.23
N ARG A 89 -3.29 -24.09 26.93
CA ARG A 89 -1.93 -24.26 26.41
C ARG A 89 -1.75 -23.62 25.04
N GLN A 90 -0.57 -23.05 24.80
CA GLN A 90 -0.14 -22.57 23.49
C GLN A 90 0.14 -23.75 22.54
N PRO A 91 -0.36 -23.73 21.28
CA PRO A 91 -0.02 -24.72 20.27
C PRO A 91 1.43 -24.53 19.77
N PRO A 92 2.05 -25.55 19.15
CA PRO A 92 3.33 -25.37 18.49
C PRO A 92 3.22 -24.26 17.42
N LEU A 93 4.27 -23.44 17.31
CA LEU A 93 4.32 -22.39 16.30
C LEU A 93 4.35 -22.99 14.89
N PRO A 94 3.69 -22.38 13.90
CA PRO A 94 3.83 -22.79 12.51
C PRO A 94 5.31 -22.69 12.09
N ALA A 95 5.75 -23.60 11.24
CA ALA A 95 7.11 -23.56 10.70
C ALA A 95 7.23 -22.32 9.79
N THR A 96 7.95 -21.30 10.26
CA THR A 96 8.19 -19.99 9.64
C THR A 96 7.81 -19.92 8.16
N SER A 97 6.68 -19.28 7.84
CA SER A 97 6.58 -18.55 6.59
C SER A 97 7.45 -17.30 6.74
N ALA A 98 8.50 -17.17 5.93
CA ALA A 98 9.23 -15.91 5.84
C ALA A 98 8.21 -14.86 5.40
N GLY A 99 7.79 -13.98 6.33
CA GLY A 99 6.94 -12.84 6.00
C GLY A 99 7.53 -12.09 4.80
N PRO A 100 6.72 -11.44 3.96
CA PRO A 100 7.19 -10.89 2.69
C PRO A 100 8.41 -10.01 2.95
N ALA A 101 9.57 -10.53 2.56
CA ALA A 101 10.84 -9.86 2.73
C ALA A 101 10.77 -8.53 2.00
N GLY A 102 10.90 -7.43 2.75
CA GLY A 102 11.22 -6.10 2.24
C GLY A 102 10.43 -5.64 1.02
N GLN A 103 9.24 -5.07 1.24
CA GLN A 103 8.63 -4.18 0.26
C GLN A 103 8.39 -2.81 0.90
N LEU A 104 9.48 -2.14 1.23
CA LEU A 104 9.54 -0.67 1.23
C LEU A 104 10.29 -0.26 -0.04
N PRO A 105 9.83 0.79 -0.75
CA PRO A 105 10.46 1.26 -1.98
C PRO A 105 11.88 1.79 -1.75
#